data_AF-A0AAC8TIC9-F1
#
_entry.id   AF-A0AAC8TIC9-F1
#
_cell.length_a   1.000
_cell.length_b   1.000
_cell.length_c   1.000
_cell.angle_alpha   90.00
_cell.angle_beta   90.00
_cell.angle_gamma   90.00
#
_symmetry.space_group_name_H-M   'P 1'
#
loop_
_entity.id
_entity.type
_entity.pdbx_description
1 polymer ?
#
loop_
_entity_poly.entity_id
_entity_poly.type
_entity_poly.pdbx_seq_one_letter_code
_entity_poly.pdbx_strand_id
1 'polypeptide(L)'
;MAEFKESLKAQFPFIPDPDAKLTNLYDVKTPVLKLANRYTFVIGEDRKVLKVESGKDAIDPNGAIVSCPLRKPKADADAAVKEAGKATDTGKSPDAGKGPDAKK
;
A
#
# COMPACT_ATOMS: atom_id res chain seq x y z
N MET A 1 -13.27 -20.21 4.00
CA MET A 1 -12.32 -19.07 4.13
C MET A 1 -12.94 -17.85 4.80
N ALA A 2 -14.23 -17.56 4.63
CA ALA A 2 -14.89 -16.44 5.31
C ALA A 2 -14.75 -16.51 6.84
N GLU A 3 -15.13 -17.64 7.45
CA GLU A 3 -15.02 -17.85 8.91
C GLU A 3 -13.59 -17.72 9.44
N PHE A 4 -12.60 -18.24 8.70
CA PHE A 4 -11.20 -18.15 9.10
C PHE A 4 -10.64 -16.72 8.97
N LYS A 5 -11.08 -15.96 7.96
CA LYS A 5 -10.75 -14.53 7.83
C LYS A 5 -11.33 -13.74 9.00
N GLU A 6 -12.58 -14.04 9.37
CA GLU A 6 -13.27 -13.40 10.49
C GLU A 6 -12.60 -13.69 11.83
N SER A 7 -12.25 -14.96 12.09
CA SER A 7 -11.59 -15.34 13.35
C SER A 7 -10.24 -14.65 13.54
N LEU A 8 -9.49 -14.45 12.46
CA LEU A 8 -8.22 -13.71 12.44
C LEU A 8 -8.38 -12.18 12.41
N LYS A 9 -9.61 -11.67 12.22
CA LYS A 9 -9.90 -10.25 11.98
C LYS A 9 -9.01 -9.65 10.88
N ALA A 10 -8.70 -10.44 9.86
CA ALA A 10 -7.76 -10.04 8.82
C ALA A 10 -8.36 -8.99 7.88
N GLN A 11 -7.60 -7.91 7.64
CA GLN A 11 -8.05 -6.76 6.83
C GLN A 11 -7.85 -6.98 5.32
N PHE A 12 -7.09 -7.99 4.93
CA PHE A 12 -6.80 -8.32 3.54
C PHE A 12 -7.67 -9.47 3.01
N PRO A 13 -7.89 -9.56 1.68
CA PRO A 13 -8.62 -10.67 1.09
C PRO A 13 -7.86 -11.99 1.20
N PHE A 14 -8.59 -13.10 1.35
CA PHE A 14 -8.03 -14.45 1.31
C PHE A 14 -8.46 -15.06 -0.02
N ILE A 15 -7.50 -15.50 -0.83
CA ILE A 15 -7.74 -15.98 -2.19
C ILE A 15 -7.82 -17.51 -2.17
N PRO A 16 -8.97 -18.13 -2.53
CA PRO A 16 -9.03 -19.56 -2.78
C PRO A 16 -8.22 -19.98 -3.98
N ASP A 17 -7.49 -21.09 -3.85
CA ASP A 17 -6.88 -21.81 -4.99
C ASP A 17 -7.17 -23.32 -4.95
N PRO A 18 -8.44 -23.76 -4.97
CA PRO A 18 -8.80 -25.18 -4.86
C PRO A 18 -8.26 -26.04 -6.03
N ASP A 19 -8.07 -25.42 -7.19
CA ASP A 19 -7.58 -26.07 -8.41
C ASP A 19 -6.06 -26.01 -8.56
N ALA A 20 -5.35 -25.39 -7.61
CA ALA A 20 -3.92 -25.10 -7.69
C ALA A 20 -3.51 -24.26 -8.93
N LYS A 21 -4.42 -23.49 -9.53
CA LYS A 21 -4.14 -22.68 -10.73
C LYS A 21 -3.15 -21.57 -10.43
N LEU A 22 -3.36 -20.85 -9.33
CA LEU A 22 -2.50 -19.73 -8.93
C LEU A 22 -1.13 -20.23 -8.48
N THR A 23 -1.11 -21.27 -7.65
CA THR A 23 0.13 -21.86 -7.14
C THR A 23 0.98 -22.51 -8.22
N ASN A 24 0.38 -23.11 -9.25
CA ASN A 24 1.11 -23.58 -10.44
C ASN A 24 1.67 -22.42 -11.28
N LEU A 25 0.90 -21.35 -11.46
CA LEU A 25 1.32 -20.19 -12.26
C LEU A 25 2.59 -19.53 -11.70
N TYR A 26 2.71 -19.50 -10.38
CA TYR A 26 3.88 -18.96 -9.68
C TYR A 26 4.95 -20.01 -9.36
N ASP A 27 4.77 -21.25 -9.81
CA ASP A 27 5.67 -22.39 -9.55
C ASP A 27 5.98 -22.61 -8.04
N VAL A 28 4.96 -22.42 -7.19
CA VAL A 28 5.08 -22.57 -5.73
C VAL A 28 4.33 -23.79 -5.20
N LYS A 29 3.71 -24.59 -6.05
CA LYS A 29 2.96 -25.78 -5.61
C LYS A 29 3.91 -26.86 -5.09
N THR A 30 3.49 -27.57 -4.05
CA THR A 30 4.18 -28.80 -3.59
C THR A 30 3.98 -29.95 -4.59
N PRO A 31 4.94 -30.88 -4.74
CA PRO A 31 4.87 -31.92 -5.79
C PRO A 31 3.67 -32.86 -5.68
N VAL A 32 3.28 -33.24 -4.46
CA VAL A 32 2.28 -34.31 -4.20
C VAL A 32 0.92 -33.74 -3.79
N LEU A 33 0.89 -32.60 -3.10
CA LEU A 33 -0.33 -32.01 -2.54
C LEU A 33 -0.73 -30.75 -3.31
N LYS A 34 -2.02 -30.42 -3.35
CA LYS A 34 -2.51 -29.13 -3.85
C LYS A 34 -2.33 -28.01 -2.82
N LEU A 35 -1.11 -27.88 -2.32
CA LEU A 35 -0.73 -26.90 -1.31
C LEU A 35 0.43 -26.06 -1.82
N ALA A 36 0.41 -24.77 -1.51
CA ALA A 36 1.52 -23.88 -1.75
C ALA A 36 2.67 -24.16 -0.76
N ASN A 37 3.90 -24.18 -1.26
CA ASN A 37 5.08 -23.91 -0.46
C ASN A 37 5.01 -22.49 0.12
N ARG A 38 5.72 -22.24 1.22
CA ARG A 38 5.74 -20.92 1.84
C ARG A 38 6.57 -19.96 0.99
N TYR A 39 5.90 -18.98 0.40
CA TYR A 39 6.51 -17.93 -0.41
C TYR A 39 5.85 -16.58 -0.10
N THR A 40 6.63 -15.51 -0.20
CA THR A 40 6.15 -14.13 -0.14
C THR A 40 6.67 -13.39 -1.36
N PHE A 41 5.77 -12.80 -2.14
CA PHE A 41 6.09 -12.00 -3.32
C PHE A 41 5.77 -10.53 -3.05
N VAL A 42 6.68 -9.63 -3.43
CA VAL A 42 6.38 -8.20 -3.53
C VAL A 42 6.25 -7.85 -5.00
N ILE A 43 5.06 -7.36 -5.37
CA ILE A 43 4.72 -7.02 -6.75
C ILE A 43 4.58 -5.49 -6.82
N GLY A 44 5.31 -4.88 -7.76
CA GLY A 44 5.26 -3.43 -8.02
C GLY A 44 4.01 -3.02 -8.80
N GLU A 45 3.79 -1.71 -8.90
CA GLU A 45 2.65 -1.13 -9.65
C GLU A 45 2.65 -1.51 -11.13
N ASP A 46 3.82 -1.76 -11.71
CA ASP A 46 4.01 -2.24 -13.08
C ASP A 46 3.82 -3.77 -13.24
N ARG A 47 3.31 -4.43 -12.18
CA ARG A 47 3.11 -5.88 -12.08
C ARG A 47 4.40 -6.69 -12.19
N LYS A 48 5.56 -6.08 -11.92
CA LYS A 48 6.83 -6.81 -11.82
C LYS A 48 7.07 -7.31 -10.41
N VAL A 49 7.67 -8.48 -10.30
CA VAL A 49 8.14 -9.02 -9.03
C VAL A 49 9.39 -8.26 -8.61
N LEU A 50 9.32 -7.58 -7.47
CA LEU A 50 10.42 -6.79 -6.89
C LEU A 50 11.23 -7.60 -5.87
N LYS A 51 10.57 -8.54 -5.18
CA LYS A 51 11.19 -9.40 -4.16
C LYS A 51 10.45 -10.74 -4.10
N VAL A 52 11.22 -11.81 -3.89
CA VAL A 52 10.73 -13.15 -3.58
C VAL A 52 11.43 -13.63 -2.33
N GLU A 53 10.67 -14.16 -1.39
CA GLU A 53 11.15 -14.85 -0.20
C GLU A 53 10.52 -16.24 -0.17
N SER A 54 11.28 -17.25 0.29
CA SER A 54 10.86 -18.64 0.25
C SER A 54 11.18 -19.35 1.57
N GLY A 55 10.45 -20.42 1.87
CA GLY A 55 10.71 -21.26 3.03
C GLY A 55 10.64 -20.48 4.34
N LYS A 56 11.69 -20.55 5.16
CA LYS A 56 11.73 -19.90 6.48
C LYS A 56 11.75 -18.38 6.39
N ASP A 57 12.39 -17.83 5.36
CA ASP A 57 12.53 -16.37 5.22
C ASP A 57 11.18 -15.72 4.92
N ALA A 58 10.26 -16.45 4.27
CA ALA A 58 8.90 -15.98 3.99
C ALA A 58 7.96 -15.97 5.22
N ILE A 59 8.44 -16.34 6.42
CA ILE A 59 7.64 -16.29 7.65
C ILE A 59 7.58 -14.86 8.21
N ASP A 60 8.71 -14.16 8.19
CA ASP A 60 8.82 -12.80 8.71
C ASP A 60 8.37 -11.79 7.65
N PRO A 61 7.33 -10.99 7.89
CA PRO A 61 6.85 -10.01 6.91
C PRO A 61 7.80 -8.82 6.70
N ASN A 62 8.83 -8.64 7.53
CA ASN A 62 9.69 -7.46 7.50
C ASN A 62 10.42 -7.28 6.14
N GLY A 63 10.91 -8.37 5.53
CA GLY A 63 11.60 -8.29 4.24
C GLY A 63 10.70 -7.80 3.10
N ALA A 64 9.46 -8.29 3.04
CA ALA A 64 8.44 -7.80 2.12
C ALA A 64 8.04 -6.33 2.38
N ILE A 65 7.95 -5.95 3.66
CA ILE A 65 7.63 -4.57 4.07
C ILE A 65 8.68 -3.57 3.59
N VAL A 66 9.97 -3.88 3.76
CA VAL A 66 11.09 -2.99 3.40
C VAL A 66 11.21 -2.85 1.88
N SER A 67 10.88 -3.91 1.14
CA SER A 67 10.93 -3.91 -0.33
C SER A 67 9.68 -3.31 -0.99
N CYS A 68 8.64 -2.97 -0.23
CA CYS A 68 7.42 -2.39 -0.76
C CYS A 68 7.59 -0.90 -1.10
N PRO A 69 7.45 -0.49 -2.38
CA PRO A 69 7.68 0.90 -2.80
C PRO A 69 6.63 1.88 -2.28
N LEU A 70 5.46 1.40 -1.86
CA LEU A 70 4.37 2.21 -1.30
C LEU A 70 4.70 2.79 0.10
N ARG A 71 5.80 2.37 0.73
CA ARG A 71 6.26 2.89 2.04
C ARG A 71 7.31 4.01 1.95
N LYS A 72 7.60 4.54 0.76
CA LYS A 72 8.47 5.72 0.64
C LYS A 72 7.82 6.91 1.36
N PRO A 73 8.55 7.63 2.24
CA PRO A 73 8.09 8.91 2.77
C PRO A 73 7.81 9.85 1.61
N LYS A 74 6.58 10.37 1.59
CA LYS A 74 6.02 11.30 0.61
C LYS A 74 6.91 12.53 0.42
N ALA A 75 7.83 12.50 -0.55
CA ALA A 75 8.38 13.70 -1.18
C ALA A 75 7.51 14.16 -2.37
N ASP A 76 6.72 13.25 -2.97
CA ASP A 76 6.07 13.51 -4.25
C ASP A 76 4.55 13.70 -4.19
N ALA A 77 3.88 13.48 -3.05
CA ALA A 77 2.44 13.70 -2.95
C ALA A 77 2.05 15.08 -2.36
N ASP A 78 3.01 15.99 -2.16
CA ASP A 78 2.74 17.43 -1.90
C ASP A 78 2.49 18.22 -3.21
N ALA A 79 2.88 17.69 -4.36
CA ALA A 79 2.65 18.34 -5.66
C ALA A 79 1.19 18.21 -6.15
N ALA A 80 0.50 17.11 -5.82
CA ALA A 80 -0.91 16.90 -6.18
C ALA A 80 -1.89 17.70 -5.29
N VAL A 81 -1.42 18.28 -4.18
CA VAL A 81 -2.20 19.15 -3.28
C VAL A 81 -1.96 20.64 -3.57
N LYS A 82 -1.35 21.02 -4.71
CA LYS A 82 -1.22 22.44 -5.10
C LYS A 82 -2.06 22.83 -6.32
N GLU A 83 -2.59 21.87 -7.07
CA GLU A 83 -3.42 22.13 -8.25
C GLU A 83 -4.94 22.16 -7.97
N ALA A 84 -5.40 21.72 -6.80
CA ALA A 84 -6.83 21.77 -6.42
C ALA A 84 -7.24 23.08 -5.71
N GLY A 85 -6.29 23.98 -5.41
CA GLY A 85 -6.54 25.19 -4.59
C GLY A 85 -6.74 26.49 -5.37
N LYS A 86 -6.68 26.49 -6.71
CA LYS A 86 -6.65 27.71 -7.52
C LYS A 86 -7.97 28.04 -8.24
N ALA A 87 -9.11 27.63 -7.69
CA ALA A 87 -10.41 27.94 -8.27
C ALA A 87 -11.42 28.38 -7.19
N THR A 88 -11.14 29.50 -6.51
CA THR A 88 -12.15 30.47 -6.04
C THR A 88 -11.43 31.74 -5.54
N ASP A 89 -11.05 32.62 -6.45
CA ASP A 89 -10.85 34.04 -6.16
C ASP A 89 -11.81 34.82 -7.05
N THR A 90 -12.99 35.18 -6.52
CA THR A 90 -13.70 36.37 -6.98
C THR A 90 -14.60 36.88 -5.86
N GLY A 91 -14.18 37.98 -5.23
CA GLY A 91 -15.14 39.03 -4.89
C GLY A 91 -15.28 39.43 -3.42
N LYS A 92 -14.52 40.48 -3.08
CA LYS A 92 -15.03 41.75 -2.51
C LYS A 92 -14.97 41.92 -0.98
N SER A 93 -13.90 42.62 -0.56
CA SER A 93 -13.84 43.48 0.65
C SER A 93 -14.70 44.75 0.46
N PRO A 94 -15.15 45.45 1.52
CA PRO A 94 -14.31 46.49 2.17
C PRO A 94 -14.47 46.52 3.71
N ASP A 95 -13.41 46.74 4.49
CA ASP A 95 -12.81 48.03 4.94
C ASP A 95 -13.35 48.54 6.29
N ALA A 96 -12.42 48.66 7.25
CA ALA A 96 -12.32 49.62 8.36
C ALA A 96 -11.43 48.95 9.44
N GLY A 97 -10.27 49.42 9.87
CA GLY A 97 -9.65 50.75 9.79
C GLY A 97 -9.11 51.11 11.19
N LYS A 98 -7.89 51.69 11.23
CA LYS A 98 -7.21 52.35 12.38
C LYS A 98 -6.49 51.39 13.35
N GLY A 99 -5.20 51.49 13.69
CA GLY A 99 -4.07 52.40 13.47
C GLY A 99 -2.92 51.94 14.42
N PRO A 100 -1.65 52.35 14.22
CA PRO A 100 -0.46 51.64 14.70
C PRO A 100 0.20 52.23 15.97
N ASP A 101 1.46 51.82 16.24
CA ASP A 101 2.47 52.40 17.15
C ASP A 101 2.55 51.75 18.56
N ALA A 102 3.70 51.52 19.22
CA ALA A 102 5.13 51.59 18.92
C ALA A 102 5.87 50.97 20.13
N LYS A 103 7.16 50.65 19.95
CA LYS A 103 8.24 50.47 20.97
C LYS A 103 7.89 50.81 22.44
N LYS A 104 8.24 49.91 23.37
CA LYS A 104 9.36 50.08 24.33
C LYS A 104 9.62 48.81 25.13
#